data_AF-A9HP82-F1
#
_entry.id   AF-A9HP82-F1
#
_cell.length_a   1.000
_cell.length_b   1.000
_cell.length_c   1.000
_cell.angle_alpha   90.00
_cell.angle_beta   90.00
_cell.angle_gamma   90.00
#
_symmetry.space_group_name_H-M   'P 1'
#
loop_
_entity.id
_entity.type
_entity.pdbx_description
1 polymer ?
#
loop_
_entity_poly.entity_id
_entity_poly.type
_entity_poly.pdbx_seq_one_letter_code
_entity_poly.pdbx_strand_id
1 'polypeptide(L)'
;MNVTPLTNSPMRVVIAPGTALSPPPFIASAEIVEGGALQFTMSDGSTVEVANLMQALAASVGGNSLATLNADGALMLGAGTVALVNGTLDVT
;
A
#
# COMPACT_ATOMS: atom_id res chain seq x y z
N MET A 1 15.30 -1.60 45.00
CA MET A 1 14.72 -1.34 43.66
C MET A 1 13.37 -0.68 43.90
N ASN A 2 13.26 0.62 43.64
CA ASN A 2 12.07 1.40 43.98
C ASN A 2 11.04 1.26 42.84
N VAL A 3 9.97 0.50 43.07
CA VAL A 3 8.86 0.37 42.11
C VAL A 3 7.87 1.49 42.35
N THR A 4 7.74 2.41 41.40
CA THR A 4 6.76 3.49 41.47
C THR A 4 5.35 2.87 41.47
N PRO A 5 4.45 3.23 42.40
CA PRO A 5 3.11 2.65 42.44
C PRO A 5 2.34 3.06 41.18
N LEU A 6 1.85 2.09 40.40
CA LEU A 6 0.92 2.35 39.31
C LEU A 6 -0.42 2.79 39.90
N THR A 7 -0.75 4.07 39.77
CA THR A 7 -2.05 4.59 40.21
C THR A 7 -3.08 4.33 39.11
N ASN A 8 -3.97 3.35 39.33
CA ASN A 8 -5.13 3.09 38.47
C ASN A 8 -6.20 4.19 38.65
N SER A 9 -5.87 5.42 38.26
CA SER A 9 -6.80 6.55 38.29
C SER A 9 -7.49 6.69 36.93
N PRO A 10 -8.83 6.90 36.90
CA PRO A 10 -9.54 7.09 35.65
C PRO A 10 -9.01 8.33 34.91
N MET A 11 -8.52 8.13 33.68
CA MET A 11 -8.10 9.22 32.80
C MET A 11 -9.28 9.70 31.97
N ARG A 12 -9.52 11.01 31.98
CA ARG A 12 -10.51 11.65 31.11
C ARG A 12 -9.87 11.96 29.76
N VAL A 13 -10.26 11.25 28.71
CA VAL A 13 -9.90 11.56 27.33
C VAL A 13 -10.94 12.54 26.78
N VAL A 14 -10.50 13.72 26.35
CA VAL A 14 -11.36 14.71 25.69
C VAL A 14 -11.10 14.63 24.20
N ILE A 15 -12.10 14.20 23.43
CA ILE A 15 -12.07 14.20 21.98
C ILE A 15 -12.84 15.44 21.52
N ALA A 16 -12.14 16.42 20.95
CA ALA A 16 -12.80 17.57 20.35
C ALA A 16 -13.40 17.18 18.98
N PRO A 17 -14.61 17.66 18.62
CA PRO A 17 -15.12 17.49 17.26
C PRO A 17 -14.18 18.19 16.28
N GLY A 18 -13.66 17.45 15.29
CA GLY A 18 -12.97 18.04 14.16
C GLY A 18 -13.97 18.68 13.19
N THR A 19 -13.57 19.78 12.56
CA THR A 19 -14.28 20.29 11.38
C THR A 19 -13.80 19.54 10.15
N ALA A 20 -14.71 18.92 9.40
CA ALA A 20 -14.37 18.35 8.10
C ALA A 20 -13.88 19.47 7.17
N LEU A 21 -12.74 19.27 6.52
CA LEU A 21 -12.27 20.18 5.48
C LEU A 21 -13.28 20.19 4.33
N SER A 22 -13.61 21.37 3.83
CA SER A 22 -14.47 21.58 2.66
C SER A 22 -13.68 22.36 1.60
N PRO A 23 -13.43 21.78 0.42
CA PRO A 23 -13.83 20.44 -0.02
C PRO A 23 -13.11 19.32 0.75
N PRO A 24 -13.68 18.09 0.78
CA PRO A 24 -13.01 16.95 1.39
C PRO A 24 -11.65 16.71 0.69
N PRO A 25 -10.61 16.28 1.43
CA PRO A 25 -9.36 15.88 0.83
C PRO A 25 -9.59 14.76 -0.19
N PHE A 26 -8.93 14.86 -1.34
CA PHE A 26 -8.97 13.85 -2.39
C PHE A 26 -7.58 13.27 -2.61
N ILE A 27 -7.51 12.09 -3.25
CA ILE A 27 -6.23 11.47 -3.60
C ILE A 27 -5.61 12.30 -4.73
N ALA A 28 -4.47 12.93 -4.45
CA ALA A 28 -3.71 13.70 -5.42
C ALA A 28 -2.79 12.80 -6.25
N SER A 29 -2.19 11.78 -5.63
CA SER A 29 -1.37 10.77 -6.32
C SER A 29 -1.38 9.43 -5.57
N ALA A 30 -1.00 8.38 -6.30
CA ALA A 30 -0.77 7.06 -5.74
C ALA A 30 0.52 6.49 -6.32
N GLU A 31 1.36 5.90 -5.49
CA GLU A 31 2.62 5.28 -5.91
C GLU A 31 2.95 4.03 -5.10
N ILE A 32 3.78 3.15 -5.66
CA ILE A 32 4.37 2.04 -4.92
C ILE A 32 5.69 2.52 -4.35
N VAL A 33 5.79 2.56 -3.01
CA VAL A 33 7.00 3.01 -2.30
C VAL A 33 7.97 1.86 -2.03
N GLU A 34 9.17 2.20 -1.58
CA GLU A 34 10.17 1.22 -1.13
C GLU A 34 9.56 0.28 -0.07
N GLY A 35 9.66 -1.04 -0.30
CA GLY A 35 8.96 -2.05 0.51
C GLY A 35 7.63 -2.54 -0.08
N GLY A 36 7.18 -1.99 -1.21
CA GLY A 36 6.06 -2.54 -1.99
C GLY A 36 4.67 -2.19 -1.46
N ALA A 37 4.57 -1.20 -0.57
CA ALA A 37 3.29 -0.65 -0.12
C ALA A 37 2.75 0.34 -1.15
N LEU A 38 1.42 0.40 -1.28
CA LEU A 38 0.77 1.47 -2.05
C LEU A 38 0.58 2.67 -1.13
N GLN A 39 1.21 3.79 -1.46
CA GLN A 39 1.06 5.06 -0.74
C GLN A 39 0.12 5.97 -1.54
N PHE A 40 -0.90 6.50 -0.86
CA PHE A 40 -1.75 7.57 -1.36
C PHE A 40 -1.28 8.89 -0.76
N THR A 41 -1.04 9.88 -1.61
CA THR A 41 -0.85 11.27 -1.17
C THR A 41 -2.15 12.03 -1.37
N MET A 42 -2.64 12.65 -0.30
CA MET A 42 -3.87 13.44 -0.30
C MET A 42 -3.59 14.87 -0.76
N SER A 43 -4.62 15.59 -1.19
CA SER A 43 -4.54 16.99 -1.62
C SER A 43 -4.05 17.98 -0.55
N ASP A 44 -4.08 17.58 0.72
CA ASP A 44 -3.57 18.35 1.86
C ASP A 44 -2.12 17.98 2.24
N GLY A 45 -1.48 17.09 1.47
CA GLY A 45 -0.11 16.62 1.71
C GLY A 45 0.00 15.49 2.73
N SER A 46 -1.09 15.05 3.35
CA SER A 46 -1.08 13.87 4.19
C SER A 46 -0.91 12.60 3.35
N THR A 47 -0.32 11.55 3.95
CA THR A 47 -0.11 10.27 3.29
C THR A 47 -0.80 9.13 4.03
N VAL A 48 -1.31 8.17 3.26
CA VAL A 48 -1.93 6.94 3.78
C VAL A 48 -1.29 5.76 3.06
N GLU A 49 -0.76 4.80 3.84
CA GLU A 49 -0.13 3.61 3.28
C GLU A 49 -1.02 2.38 3.44
N VAL A 50 -1.15 1.62 2.35
CA VAL A 50 -1.76 0.30 2.35
C VAL A 50 -0.63 -0.72 2.27
N ALA A 51 -0.21 -1.17 3.45
CA ALA A 51 0.74 -2.27 3.57
C ALA A 51 0.13 -3.57 3.04
N ASN A 52 0.98 -4.48 2.55
CA ASN A 52 0.61 -5.83 2.11
C ASN A 52 -0.39 -5.90 0.95
N LEU A 53 -0.62 -4.82 0.19
CA LEU A 53 -1.51 -4.86 -0.99
C LEU A 53 -1.08 -5.96 -1.97
N MET A 54 0.22 -6.09 -2.22
CA MET A 54 0.78 -7.12 -3.10
C MET A 54 0.51 -8.54 -2.58
N GLN A 55 0.57 -8.74 -1.27
CA GLN A 55 0.28 -10.04 -0.64
C GLN A 55 -1.21 -10.36 -0.70
N ALA A 56 -2.07 -9.36 -0.44
CA ALA A 56 -3.52 -9.49 -0.57
C ALA A 56 -3.93 -9.78 -2.02
N LEU A 57 -3.29 -9.12 -2.99
CA LEU A 57 -3.51 -9.39 -4.42
C LEU A 57 -3.05 -10.80 -4.79
N ALA A 58 -1.86 -11.22 -4.37
CA ALA A 58 -1.36 -12.57 -4.56
C ALA A 58 -2.31 -13.61 -3.94
N ALA A 59 -2.80 -13.39 -2.72
CA ALA A 59 -3.77 -14.27 -2.07
C ALA A 59 -5.11 -14.33 -2.84
N SER A 60 -5.57 -13.20 -3.38
CA SER A 60 -6.83 -13.12 -4.13
C SER A 60 -6.81 -13.94 -5.42
N VAL A 61 -5.63 -14.14 -6.03
CA VAL A 61 -5.43 -15.01 -7.20
C VAL A 61 -5.03 -16.45 -6.81
N GLY A 62 -5.22 -16.84 -5.56
CA GLY A 62 -4.92 -18.19 -5.07
C GLY A 62 -3.46 -18.40 -4.65
N GLY A 63 -2.71 -17.35 -4.36
CA GLY A 63 -1.28 -17.41 -4.02
C GLY A 63 -0.37 -17.65 -5.22
N ASN A 64 -0.92 -17.57 -6.44
CA ASN A 64 -0.17 -17.76 -7.67
C ASN A 64 0.70 -16.55 -7.97
N SER A 65 1.90 -16.80 -8.50
CA SER A 65 2.75 -15.75 -9.05
C SER A 65 2.00 -15.01 -10.16
N LEU A 66 1.71 -13.73 -9.93
CA LEU A 66 1.12 -12.83 -10.92
C LEU A 66 2.05 -12.58 -12.12
N ALA A 67 3.34 -12.80 -11.88
CA ALA A 67 4.38 -12.74 -12.89
C ALA A 67 5.36 -13.91 -12.70
N THR A 68 5.67 -14.62 -13.78
CA THR A 68 6.71 -15.66 -13.79
C THR A 68 7.78 -15.31 -14.82
N LEU A 69 8.94 -15.94 -14.72
CA LEU A 69 9.94 -15.91 -15.80
C LEU A 69 9.82 -17.21 -16.59
N ASN A 70 9.80 -17.12 -17.92
CA ASN A 70 9.93 -18.30 -18.77
C ASN A 70 11.37 -18.83 -18.75
N ALA A 71 11.61 -19.96 -19.43
CA ALA A 71 12.94 -20.59 -19.49
C ALA A 71 14.03 -19.68 -20.10
N ASP A 72 13.63 -18.69 -20.90
CA ASP A 72 14.50 -17.71 -21.55
C ASP A 72 14.69 -16.43 -20.71
N GLY A 73 14.10 -16.37 -19.51
CA GLY A 73 14.16 -15.21 -18.62
C GLY A 73 13.21 -14.06 -19.00
N ALA A 74 12.23 -14.30 -19.86
CA ALA A 74 11.20 -13.32 -20.20
C ALA A 74 10.09 -13.29 -19.15
N LEU A 75 9.61 -12.09 -18.79
CA LEU A 75 8.49 -11.90 -17.89
C LEU A 75 7.20 -12.42 -18.53
N MET A 76 6.42 -13.20 -17.80
CA MET A 76 5.09 -13.66 -18.19
C MET A 76 4.09 -13.10 -17.21
N LEU A 77 3.04 -12.43 -17.70
CA LEU A 77 1.94 -11.91 -16.87
C LEU A 77 0.68 -12.75 -17.20
N GLY A 78 0.24 -13.57 -16.25
CA GLY A 78 -0.85 -14.52 -16.49
C GLY A 78 -0.49 -15.57 -17.57
N ALA A 79 -1.33 -15.74 -18.59
CA ALA A 79 -1.09 -16.68 -19.71
C ALA A 79 -0.34 -16.05 -20.90
N GLY A 80 -0.07 -14.74 -20.84
CA GLY A 80 0.62 -14.00 -21.91
C GLY A 80 2.11 -13.89 -21.66
N THR A 81 2.90 -13.98 -22.73
CA THR A 81 4.34 -13.66 -22.67
C THR A 81 4.50 -12.15 -22.82
N VAL A 82 5.23 -11.51 -21.92
CA VAL A 82 5.51 -10.09 -21.98
C VAL A 82 6.93 -9.89 -22.48
N ALA A 83 7.05 -9.39 -23.72
CA ALA A 83 8.34 -8.99 -24.26
C ALA A 83 8.62 -7.54 -23.86
N LEU A 84 9.72 -7.32 -23.12
CA LEU A 84 10.28 -5.99 -22.93
C LEU A 84 11.07 -5.63 -24.19
N VAL A 85 10.41 -4.96 -25.15
CA VAL A 85 11.10 -4.44 -26.33
C VAL A 85 11.51 -3.00 -26.06
N ASN A 86 12.82 -2.78 -25.94
CA ASN A 86 13.40 -1.44 -25.84
C ASN A 86 12.88 -0.60 -24.65
N GLY A 87 12.60 -1.25 -23.51
CA GLY A 87 12.13 -0.62 -22.29
C GLY A 87 10.63 -0.25 -22.28
N THR A 88 9.89 -0.57 -23.34
CA THR A 88 8.44 -0.39 -23.39
C THR A 88 7.73 -1.72 -23.18
N LEU A 89 6.68 -1.72 -22.35
CA LEU A 89 5.81 -2.87 -22.14
C LEU A 89 4.97 -3.09 -23.41
N ASP A 90 5.26 -4.16 -24.16
CA ASP A 90 4.43 -4.61 -25.27
C ASP A 90 3.67 -5.87 -24.86
N VAL A 91 2.34 -5.79 -24.82
CA VAL A 91 1.46 -6.91 -24.47
C VAL A 91 0.84 -7.40 -25.77
N THR A 92 1.29 -8.57 -26.24
CA THR A 92 0.79 -9.24 -27.45
C THR A 92 -0.23 -10.31 -27.13
#